data_AF-A0AAP0ZI23-F1
#
_entry.id   AF-A0AAP0ZI23-F1
#
_cell.length_a   1.000
_cell.length_b   1.000
_cell.length_c   1.000
_cell.angle_alpha   90.00
_cell.angle_beta   90.00
_cell.angle_gamma   90.00
#
_symmetry.space_group_name_H-M   'P 1'
#
loop_
_entity.id
_entity.type
_entity.pdbx_description
1 polymer ?
#
loop_
_entity_poly.entity_id
_entity_poly.type
_entity_poly.pdbx_seq_one_letter_code
_entity_poly.pdbx_strand_id
1 'polypeptide(L)' 'MQSATVTLGQYNGRTRLFSLSLSTNQGRSISAGTPTSERYIFTAPTGWHIAGFTGRAGDEHRQAWCDLPEGVSARL' A
#
# COMPACT_ATOMS: atom_id res chain seq x y z
N MET A 1 13.32 -3.07 -5.89
CA MET A 1 12.57 -3.42 -4.67
C MET A 1 11.99 -4.81 -4.83
N GLN A 2 12.20 -5.70 -3.86
CA GLN A 2 11.81 -7.12 -3.96
C GLN A 2 10.38 -7.36 -3.49
N SER A 3 9.96 -6.71 -2.41
CA SER A 3 8.59 -6.81 -1.93
C SER A 3 8.10 -5.54 -1.26
N ALA A 4 6.79 -5.42 -1.20
CA ALA A 4 6.09 -4.37 -0.49
C ALA A 4 4.92 -4.97 0.27
N THR A 5 4.80 -4.62 1.54
CA THR A 5 3.67 -4.97 2.40
C THR A 5 2.89 -3.71 2.69
N VAL A 6 1.59 -3.75 2.43
CA VAL A 6 0.65 -2.68 2.81
C VAL A 6 -0.39 -3.23 3.76
N THR A 7 -0.82 -2.42 4.72
CA THR A 7 -1.97 -2.76 5.55
C THR A 7 -3.06 -1.73 5.39
N LEU A 8 -4.28 -2.21 5.26
CA LEU A 8 -5.49 -1.40 5.09
C LEU A 8 -6.34 -1.47 6.35
N GLY A 9 -7.21 -0.48 6.53
CA GLY A 9 -8.16 -0.48 7.64
C GLY A 9 -9.33 0.44 7.36
N GLN A 10 -10.41 0.24 8.10
CA GLN A 10 -11.56 1.14 8.05
C GLN A 10 -11.31 2.35 8.96
N TYR A 11 -11.50 3.54 8.41
CA TYR A 11 -11.50 4.78 9.16
C TYR A 11 -12.59 5.70 8.62
N ASN A 12 -13.49 6.15 9.49
CA ASN A 12 -14.65 6.98 9.14
C ASN A 12 -15.46 6.44 7.94
N GLY A 13 -15.70 5.13 7.93
CA GLY A 13 -16.48 4.45 6.87
C GLY A 13 -15.75 4.31 5.52
N ARG A 14 -14.43 4.54 5.47
CA ARG A 14 -13.61 4.40 4.26
C ARG A 14 -12.40 3.51 4.51
N THR A 15 -12.04 2.71 3.52
CA THR A 15 -10.76 1.97 3.50
C THR A 15 -9.60 2.95 3.31
N ARG A 16 -8.59 2.86 4.18
CA ARG A 16 -7.36 3.67 4.11
C ARG A 16 -6.13 2.81 4.29
N LEU A 17 -5.00 3.31 3.79
CA LEU A 17 -3.69 2.73 4.05
C LEU A 17 -3.18 3.18 5.42
N PHE A 18 -2.85 2.21 6.27
CA PHE A 18 -2.39 2.43 7.65
C PHE A 18 -0.89 2.21 7.82
N SER A 19 -0.30 1.29 7.04
CA SER A 19 1.14 1.11 7.00
C SER A 19 1.64 0.67 5.63
N LEU A 20 2.90 0.99 5.37
CA LEU A 20 3.66 0.55 4.21
C LEU A 20 5.02 0.07 4.70
N SER A 21 5.45 -1.10 4.22
CA SER A 21 6.79 -1.63 4.42
C SER A 21 7.37 -2.05 3.08
N LEU A 22 8.58 -1.59 2.76
CA LEU A 22 9.27 -1.84 1.50
C LEU A 22 10.55 -2.60 1.79
N SER A 23 10.73 -3.74 1.12
CA SER A 23 11.90 -4.60 1.30
C SER A 23 12.70 -4.73 0.00
N THR A 24 14.02 -4.65 0.14
CA THR A 24 14.99 -4.83 -0.95
C THR A 24 15.50 -6.27 -0.98
N ASN A 25 16.05 -6.69 -2.12
CA ASN A 25 16.70 -7.99 -2.27
C ASN A 25 17.97 -8.16 -1.42
N GLN A 26 18.51 -7.08 -0.86
CA GLN A 26 19.65 -7.09 0.05
C GLN A 26 19.22 -7.23 1.53
N GLY A 27 17.94 -7.51 1.80
CA GLY A 27 17.43 -7.67 3.16
C GLY A 27 17.21 -6.35 3.92
N ARG A 28 17.38 -5.19 3.27
CA ARG A 28 17.06 -3.89 3.87
C ARG A 28 15.58 -3.60 3.74
N SER A 29 14.96 -3.11 4.81
CA SER A 29 13.56 -2.69 4.81
C SER A 29 13.39 -1.27 5.36
N ILE A 30 12.40 -0.57 4.83
CA ILE A 30 11.89 0.69 5.39
C ILE A 30 10.40 0.54 5.64
N SER A 31 9.91 1.10 6.75
CA SER A 31 8.50 1.00 7.13
C SER A 31 7.99 2.33 7.65
N ALA A 32 6.72 2.61 7.39
CA ALA A 32 6.01 3.79 7.89
C ALA A 32 4.57 3.42 8.29
N GLY A 33 4.03 4.16 9.26
CA GLY A 33 2.68 3.97 9.78
C GLY A 33 2.54 2.85 10.82
N THR A 34 1.31 2.55 11.20
CA THR A 34 0.97 1.54 12.21
C THR A 34 0.23 0.38 11.55
N PRO A 35 0.76 -0.85 11.57
CA PRO A 35 0.13 -1.98 10.92
C PRO A 35 -1.26 -2.31 11.46
N THR A 36 -2.16 -2.63 10.55
CA THR A 36 -3.49 -3.20 10.82
C THR A 36 -3.52 -4.68 10.43
N SER A 37 -4.64 -5.35 10.73
CA SER A 37 -4.82 -6.79 10.48
C SER A 37 -4.98 -7.12 8.98
N GLU A 38 -5.65 -6.27 8.21
CA GLU A 38 -5.83 -6.46 6.77
C GLU A 38 -4.53 -6.11 6.05
N ARG A 39 -3.89 -7.11 5.43
CA ARG A 39 -2.54 -7.01 4.87
C ARG A 39 -2.47 -7.57 3.45
N TYR A 40 -1.76 -6.86 2.59
CA TYR A 40 -1.43 -7.30 1.24
C TYR A 40 0.08 -7.28 1.04
N ILE A 41 0.61 -8.29 0.36
CA ILE A 41 2.03 -8.45 0.07
C ILE A 41 2.20 -8.54 -1.44
N PHE A 42 3.00 -7.62 -1.99
CA PHE A 42 3.42 -7.62 -3.38
C PHE A 42 4.86 -8.10 -3.44
N THR A 43 5.13 -9.14 -4.23
CA THR A 43 6.48 -9.68 -4.42
C THR A 43 6.83 -9.61 -5.89
N ALA A 44 7.94 -8.95 -6.21
CA ALA A 44 8.47 -8.95 -7.57
C ALA A 44 9.00 -10.36 -7.91
N PRO A 45 8.67 -10.90 -9.10
CA PRO A 45 9.31 -12.12 -9.58
C PRO A 45 10.83 -11.96 -9.69
N THR A 46 11.56 -13.07 -9.70
CA THR A 46 13.02 -13.05 -9.88
C THR A 46 13.41 -12.30 -11.15
N GLY A 47 14.37 -11.37 -11.03
CA GLY A 47 14.82 -10.52 -12.13
C GLY A 47 14.00 -9.23 -12.34
N TRP A 48 12.90 -9.06 -11.59
CA TRP A 48 12.06 -7.86 -11.63
C TRP A 48 12.25 -6.99 -10.39
N HIS A 49 11.77 -5.75 -10.44
CA HIS A 49 11.74 -4.87 -9.29
C HIS A 49 10.42 -4.08 -9.28
N ILE A 50 9.85 -3.84 -8.11
CA ILE A 50 8.71 -2.90 -8.04
C ILE A 50 9.23 -1.51 -8.45
N ALA A 51 8.73 -1.01 -9.57
CA ALA A 51 9.14 0.26 -10.18
C ALA A 51 8.39 1.46 -9.58
N GLY A 52 7.23 1.22 -8.97
CA GLY A 52 6.47 2.26 -8.29
C GLY A 52 5.10 1.80 -7.80
N PHE A 53 4.45 2.70 -7.07
CA PHE A 53 3.11 2.50 -6.52
C PHE A 53 2.16 3.56 -7.08
N THR A 54 0.93 3.15 -7.37
CA THR A 54 -0.17 4.06 -7.71
C THR A 54 -1.30 3.87 -6.72
N GLY A 55 -1.87 4.95 -6.22
CA GLY A 55 -2.97 4.90 -5.26
C GLY A 55 -3.73 6.21 -5.18
N ARG A 56 -4.81 6.21 -4.41
CA ARG A 56 -5.56 7.42 -4.09
C ARG A 56 -5.00 8.01 -2.80
N ALA A 57 -4.62 9.28 -2.84
CA ALA A 57 -4.37 10.08 -1.64
C ALA A 57 -5.59 10.99 -1.44
N GLY A 58 -6.07 11.10 -0.21
CA GLY A 58 -7.16 12.00 0.13
C GLY A 58 -6.88 12.68 1.46
N ASP A 59 -6.96 14.00 1.48
CA ASP A 59 -7.16 14.74 2.72
C ASP A 59 -8.57 14.44 3.22
N GLU A 60 -8.69 14.24 4.52
CA GLU A 60 -9.89 13.74 5.18
C GLU A 60 -11.08 14.72 5.19
N HIS A 61 -11.04 15.76 4.37
CA HIS A 61 -12.02 16.83 4.28
C HIS A 61 -12.38 17.16 2.84
N ARG A 62 -13.17 16.30 2.18
CA ARG A 62 -14.36 16.70 1.41
C ARG A 62 -15.12 15.51 0.84
N GLN A 63 -16.43 15.68 0.87
CA GLN A 63 -17.48 14.70 0.59
C GLN A 63 -17.54 14.23 -0.86
N ALA A 64 -18.07 13.01 -0.97
CA ALA A 64 -18.88 12.48 -2.06
C ALA A 64 -18.33 12.66 -3.48
N TRP A 65 -17.58 11.67 -3.99
CA TRP A 65 -17.74 11.13 -5.34
C TRP A 65 -17.11 9.73 -5.41
N CYS A 66 -17.94 8.74 -5.74
CA CYS A 66 -17.61 7.40 -6.24
C CYS A 66 -17.10 6.35 -5.22
N ASP A 67 -18.06 5.55 -4.72
CA ASP A 67 -17.87 4.19 -4.20
C ASP A 67 -17.29 3.26 -5.27
N LEU A 68 -15.99 2.92 -5.16
CA LEU A 68 -15.37 1.69 -5.66
C LEU A 68 -14.09 1.41 -4.84
N PRO A 69 -13.87 0.18 -4.32
CA PRO A 69 -12.62 -0.19 -3.66
C PRO A 69 -11.56 -0.53 -4.71
N GLU A 70 -10.86 0.49 -5.22
CA GLU A 70 -9.60 0.32 -5.94
C GLU A 70 -8.57 1.30 -5.38
N GLY A 71 -7.60 0.79 -4.63
CA GLY A 71 -6.65 1.63 -3.91
C GLY A 71 -5.39 0.86 -3.56
N VAL A 72 -4.31 1.20 -4.26
CA VAL A 72 -2.95 0.66 -4.17
C VAL A 72 -2.68 -0.53 -5.09
N SER A 73 -1.96 -0.23 -6.17
CA SER A 73 -1.38 -1.20 -7.09
C SER A 73 0.14 -0.99 -7.16
N ALA A 74 0.89 -2.08 -7.28
CA ALA A 74 2.33 -2.08 -7.51
C ALA A 74 2.60 -2.40 -8.98
N ARG A 75 3.50 -1.65 -9.62
CA ARG A 75 3.99 -1.95 -10.97
C ARG A 75 5.34 -2.68 -10.89
N LEU A 76 5.46 -3.77 -11.64
CA LEU A 76 6.70 -4.53 -11.84
C LEU A 76 7.60 -3.86 -12.88
#